data_AF-A0A1X3H3H1-F1
#
_entry.id   AF-A0A1X3H3H1-F1
#
_cell.length_a   1.000
_cell.length_b   1.000
_cell.length_c   1.000
_cell.angle_alpha   90.00
_cell.angle_beta   90.00
_cell.angle_gamma   90.00
#
_symmetry.space_group_name_H-M   'P 1'
#
loop_
_entity.id
_entity.type
_entity.pdbx_description
1 polymer ?
#
loop_
_entity_poly.entity_id
_entity_poly.type
_entity_poly.pdbx_seq_one_letter_code
_entity_poly.pdbx_strand_id
1 'polypeptide(L)'
;MQRSTSWREREDRAIAQHIEEERVMTYSNNCPLCGVIAGFEDGLSDHRSVDCSRCGQFEITDTEETALTALEDRLKEKIGFWTRDQNDLGECPVVNSATANLIQKLPDKTVIERAERLLRYGIQTQKDLGAKFQLNSGGVIGITHSRSVADVLALADFVREQGWLRVFTDPGGYHDPTGQVTPEGFIYVSHARPTESTHGFIAMWFEKSMNDARVEGFEAAIREAGYTPVVVSGVEHINKIDDEMISLIRKSKFLVADFTGHRGGVYFEAGFAMGLGLPVFWTCRQDDVPKLHFDIRQYNWIDWTDTADLKTRLKRRIEAILGVGPVSPTSPA
;
A
#
# COMPACT_ATOMS: atom_id res chain seq x y z
N MET A 1 -43.34 12.73 -62.84
CA MET A 1 -43.83 11.57 -62.06
C MET A 1 -42.88 11.37 -60.89
N GLN A 2 -43.12 12.11 -59.81
CA GLN A 2 -42.38 11.99 -58.54
C GLN A 2 -42.78 10.67 -57.89
N ARG A 3 -41.79 9.85 -57.49
CA ARG A 3 -42.02 8.76 -56.54
C ARG A 3 -41.55 9.24 -55.18
N SER A 4 -42.52 9.39 -54.29
CA SER A 4 -42.35 9.67 -52.86
C SER A 4 -41.50 8.56 -52.23
N THR A 5 -40.31 8.92 -51.75
CA THR A 5 -39.60 8.12 -50.74
C THR A 5 -40.54 7.92 -49.55
N SER A 6 -40.76 6.65 -49.19
CA SER A 6 -41.66 6.21 -48.14
C SER A 6 -41.31 6.92 -46.83
N TRP A 7 -42.31 7.43 -46.10
CA TRP A 7 -42.14 8.05 -44.78
C TRP A 7 -41.31 7.15 -43.82
N ARG A 8 -41.45 5.82 -43.95
CA ARG A 8 -40.70 4.84 -43.16
C ARG A 8 -39.19 4.85 -43.46
N GLU A 9 -38.79 5.06 -44.71
CA GLU A 9 -37.36 5.11 -45.07
C GLU A 9 -36.65 6.38 -44.58
N ARG A 10 -37.42 7.43 -44.27
CA ARG A 10 -36.92 8.67 -43.67
C ARG A 10 -36.87 8.58 -42.14
N GLU A 11 -37.86 7.94 -41.52
CA GLU A 11 -37.83 7.61 -40.08
C GLU A 11 -36.70 6.63 -39.75
N ASP A 12 -36.52 5.56 -40.55
CA ASP A 12 -35.46 4.57 -40.30
C ASP A 12 -34.05 5.16 -40.44
N ARG A 13 -33.85 6.15 -41.33
CA ARG A 13 -32.57 6.88 -41.44
C ARG A 13 -32.35 7.90 -40.33
N ALA A 14 -33.41 8.56 -39.86
CA ALA A 14 -33.33 9.48 -38.74
C ALA A 14 -33.11 8.74 -37.40
N ILE A 15 -33.71 7.56 -37.24
CA ILE A 15 -33.49 6.66 -36.11
C ILE A 15 -32.09 6.04 -36.19
N ALA A 16 -31.61 5.65 -37.38
CA ALA A 16 -30.22 5.18 -37.53
C ALA A 16 -29.20 6.29 -37.23
N GLN A 17 -29.42 7.53 -37.69
CA GLN A 17 -28.55 8.67 -37.34
C GLN A 17 -28.63 9.04 -35.85
N HIS A 18 -29.80 8.95 -35.21
CA HIS A 18 -29.90 9.18 -33.76
C HIS A 18 -29.32 8.02 -32.93
N ILE A 19 -29.36 6.78 -33.40
CA ILE A 19 -28.70 5.63 -32.75
C ILE A 19 -27.16 5.68 -32.96
N GLU A 20 -26.68 6.32 -34.03
CA GLU A 20 -25.25 6.58 -34.25
C GLU A 20 -24.73 7.81 -33.48
N GLU A 21 -25.62 8.76 -33.12
CA GLU A 21 -25.29 9.98 -32.35
C GLU A 21 -25.57 9.85 -30.83
N GLU A 22 -26.39 8.90 -30.37
CA GLU A 22 -26.61 8.62 -28.95
C GLU A 22 -25.82 7.37 -28.49
N ARG A 23 -24.77 7.62 -27.68
CA ARG A 23 -23.90 6.65 -26.96
C ARG A 23 -22.75 6.02 -27.75
N VAL A 24 -21.82 6.88 -28.15
CA VAL A 24 -20.41 6.60 -27.84
C VAL A 24 -19.89 7.76 -26.99
N MET A 25 -20.28 7.81 -25.72
CA MET A 25 -19.38 8.37 -24.71
C MET A 25 -18.24 7.37 -24.64
N THR A 26 -17.14 7.64 -25.35
CA THR A 26 -15.88 6.96 -25.14
C THR A 26 -15.43 7.29 -23.72
N TYR A 27 -15.91 6.53 -22.72
CA TYR A 27 -15.14 6.37 -21.51
C TYR A 27 -13.81 5.78 -21.96
N SER A 28 -12.76 6.60 -21.89
CA SER A 28 -11.41 6.12 -22.11
C SER A 28 -11.18 5.01 -21.08
N ASN A 29 -11.12 3.76 -21.53
CA ASN A 29 -10.80 2.60 -20.67
C ASN A 29 -9.36 2.67 -20.11
N ASN A 30 -8.71 3.83 -20.15
CA ASN A 30 -7.35 4.04 -19.67
C ASN A 30 -7.37 4.64 -18.29
N CYS A 31 -6.53 4.10 -17.40
CA CYS A 31 -6.30 4.64 -16.08
C CYS A 31 -5.90 6.13 -16.16
N PRO A 32 -6.57 7.03 -15.41
CA PRO A 32 -6.29 8.47 -15.45
C PRO A 32 -4.88 8.83 -14.91
N LEU A 33 -4.24 7.91 -14.18
CA LEU A 33 -2.91 8.13 -13.59
C LEU A 33 -1.75 7.69 -14.49
N CYS A 34 -1.91 6.59 -15.23
CA CYS A 34 -0.81 6.01 -16.02
C CYS A 34 -1.12 5.75 -17.49
N GLY A 35 -2.36 5.98 -17.93
CA GLY A 35 -2.79 5.81 -19.32
C GLY A 35 -2.90 4.36 -19.80
N VAL A 36 -2.61 3.36 -18.96
CA VAL A 36 -2.77 1.93 -19.29
C VAL A 36 -4.23 1.53 -19.14
N ILE A 37 -4.71 0.59 -19.97
CA ILE A 37 -6.07 0.04 -19.88
C ILE A 37 -6.35 -0.44 -18.44
N ALA A 38 -7.50 -0.05 -17.90
CA ALA A 38 -7.97 -0.35 -16.56
C ALA A 38 -9.43 -0.82 -16.57
N GLY A 39 -9.80 -1.57 -15.53
CA GLY A 39 -11.19 -1.88 -15.22
C GLY A 39 -11.84 -0.72 -14.46
N PHE A 40 -13.13 -0.52 -14.69
CA PHE A 40 -13.92 0.50 -14.02
C PHE A 40 -15.20 -0.11 -13.47
N GLU A 41 -15.55 0.23 -12.24
CA GLU A 41 -16.81 -0.12 -11.61
C GLU A 41 -17.43 1.14 -11.02
N ASP A 42 -18.67 1.45 -11.43
CA ASP A 42 -19.41 2.59 -10.88
C ASP A 42 -19.97 2.21 -9.49
N GLY A 43 -19.68 3.02 -8.49
CA GLY A 43 -20.23 2.86 -7.14
C GLY A 43 -21.66 3.38 -7.01
N LEU A 44 -22.28 3.14 -5.84
CA LEU A 44 -23.56 3.75 -5.46
C LEU A 44 -23.43 5.26 -5.13
N SER A 45 -22.21 5.79 -5.10
CA SER A 45 -21.87 7.20 -4.83
C SER A 45 -21.25 7.85 -6.07
N ASP A 46 -20.90 9.14 -6.00
CA ASP A 46 -20.21 9.88 -7.08
C ASP A 46 -18.75 9.44 -7.32
N HIS A 47 -18.32 8.34 -6.68
CA HIS A 47 -17.02 7.73 -6.83
C HIS A 47 -17.06 6.56 -7.82
N ARG A 48 -16.12 6.56 -8.76
CA ARG A 48 -15.80 5.45 -9.65
C ARG A 48 -14.59 4.70 -9.11
N SER A 49 -14.69 3.37 -9.05
CA SER A 49 -13.57 2.50 -8.72
C SER A 49 -12.76 2.20 -9.98
N VAL A 50 -11.43 2.26 -9.87
CA VAL A 50 -10.47 1.99 -10.96
C VAL A 50 -9.58 0.83 -10.54
N ASP A 51 -9.52 -0.22 -11.36
CA ASP A 51 -8.57 -1.34 -11.21
C ASP A 51 -7.54 -1.31 -12.32
N CYS A 52 -6.32 -0.87 -11.99
CA CYS A 52 -5.22 -0.76 -12.92
C CYS A 52 -4.09 -1.74 -12.60
N SER A 53 -3.60 -2.46 -13.62
CA SER A 53 -2.46 -3.36 -13.45
C SER A 53 -1.18 -2.67 -12.96
N ARG A 54 -0.99 -1.38 -13.26
CA ARG A 54 0.17 -0.56 -12.85
C ARG A 54 -0.08 0.22 -11.56
N CYS A 55 -1.17 0.98 -11.47
CA CYS A 55 -1.46 1.83 -10.31
C CYS A 55 -2.13 1.07 -9.16
N GLY A 56 -2.63 -0.13 -9.42
CA GLY A 56 -3.48 -0.88 -8.49
C GLY A 56 -4.91 -0.32 -8.45
N GLN A 57 -5.59 -0.56 -7.33
CA GLN A 57 -6.99 -0.21 -7.13
C GLN A 57 -7.11 1.14 -6.42
N PHE A 58 -7.99 2.02 -6.89
CA PHE A 58 -8.27 3.30 -6.23
C PHE A 58 -9.65 3.85 -6.63
N GLU A 59 -10.16 4.79 -5.84
CA GLU A 59 -11.42 5.47 -6.12
C GLU A 59 -11.19 6.93 -6.52
N ILE A 60 -12.01 7.46 -7.43
CA ILE A 60 -11.95 8.84 -7.90
C ILE A 60 -13.33 9.35 -8.31
N THR A 61 -13.60 10.64 -8.17
CA THR A 61 -14.83 11.26 -8.69
C THR A 61 -14.61 11.83 -10.09
N ASP A 62 -15.67 11.96 -10.90
CA ASP A 62 -15.56 12.52 -12.26
C ASP A 62 -14.96 13.96 -12.26
N THR A 63 -15.27 14.74 -11.22
CA THR A 63 -14.73 16.10 -11.04
C THR A 63 -13.22 16.09 -10.78
N GLU A 64 -12.76 15.17 -9.93
CA GLU A 64 -11.33 15.03 -9.61
C GLU A 64 -10.56 14.41 -10.79
N GLU A 65 -11.14 13.49 -11.54
CA GLU A 65 -10.53 12.92 -12.75
C GLU A 65 -10.18 14.01 -13.78
N THR A 66 -11.09 14.97 -13.96
CA THR A 66 -10.86 16.13 -14.82
C THR A 66 -9.71 16.99 -14.30
N ALA A 67 -9.66 17.23 -12.99
CA ALA A 67 -8.57 18.00 -12.36
C ALA A 67 -7.21 17.29 -12.49
N LEU A 68 -7.18 15.97 -12.30
CA LEU A 68 -5.96 15.17 -12.44
C LEU A 68 -5.44 15.14 -13.87
N THR A 69 -6.32 15.15 -14.88
CA THR A 69 -5.92 15.15 -16.29
C THR A 69 -5.02 16.34 -16.63
N ALA A 70 -5.20 17.47 -15.96
CA ALA A 70 -4.39 18.68 -16.13
C ALA A 70 -3.00 18.63 -15.45
N LEU A 71 -2.72 17.61 -14.63
CA LEU A 71 -1.42 17.46 -13.97
C LEU A 71 -0.36 16.93 -14.92
N GLU A 72 0.90 17.28 -14.63
CA GLU A 72 2.07 16.72 -15.31
C GLU A 72 2.10 15.19 -15.20
N ASP A 73 2.47 14.51 -16.30
CA ASP A 73 2.53 13.04 -16.37
C ASP A 73 3.37 12.43 -15.25
N ARG A 74 4.50 13.06 -14.93
CA ARG A 74 5.40 12.60 -13.86
C ARG A 74 4.71 12.59 -12.49
N LEU A 75 3.84 13.57 -12.21
CA LEU A 75 3.09 13.61 -10.95
C LEU A 75 1.96 12.58 -10.95
N LYS A 76 1.26 12.40 -12.08
CA LYS A 76 0.22 11.36 -12.23
C LYS A 76 0.78 9.96 -12.02
N GLU A 77 1.92 9.65 -12.63
CA GLU A 77 2.62 8.38 -12.41
C GLU A 77 3.01 8.18 -10.94
N LYS A 78 3.49 9.24 -10.29
CA LYS A 78 3.88 9.21 -8.87
C LYS A 78 2.68 8.99 -7.94
N ILE A 79 1.53 9.59 -8.25
CA ILE A 79 0.27 9.30 -7.57
C ILE A 79 -0.10 7.83 -7.78
N GLY A 80 0.03 7.31 -9.00
CA GLY A 80 -0.19 5.89 -9.31
C GLY A 80 0.75 4.93 -8.58
N PHE A 81 1.99 5.33 -8.30
CA PHE A 81 2.89 4.55 -7.46
C PHE A 81 2.48 4.60 -5.99
N TRP A 82 1.99 5.75 -5.52
CA TRP A 82 1.47 5.88 -4.17
C TRP A 82 0.20 5.05 -3.98
N THR A 83 -0.74 5.02 -4.95
CA THR A 83 -1.93 4.16 -4.85
C THR A 83 -1.55 2.70 -4.70
N ARG A 84 -0.52 2.24 -5.43
CA ARG A 84 0.02 0.89 -5.28
C ARG A 84 0.59 0.64 -3.89
N ASP A 85 1.35 1.59 -3.34
CA ASP A 85 1.85 1.50 -1.96
C ASP A 85 0.70 1.41 -0.94
N GLN A 86 -0.46 2.04 -1.20
CA GLN A 86 -1.65 1.90 -0.35
C GLN A 86 -2.30 0.52 -0.50
N ASN A 87 -2.36 -0.04 -1.72
CA ASN A 87 -2.91 -1.38 -1.93
C ASN A 87 -2.05 -2.47 -1.29
N ASP A 88 -0.73 -2.32 -1.30
CA ASP A 88 0.20 -3.21 -0.58
C ASP A 88 -0.03 -3.15 0.95
N LEU A 89 -0.65 -2.08 1.45
CA LEU A 89 -1.08 -1.92 2.84
C LEU A 89 -2.52 -2.42 3.09
N GLY A 90 -3.19 -2.97 2.07
CA GLY A 90 -4.56 -3.47 2.13
C GLY A 90 -5.65 -2.40 2.00
N GLU A 91 -5.31 -1.19 1.56
CA GLU A 91 -6.26 -0.08 1.39
C GLU A 91 -6.65 0.13 -0.08
N CYS A 92 -7.87 0.62 -0.31
CA CYS A 92 -8.28 1.23 -1.58
C CYS A 92 -8.34 2.75 -1.38
N PRO A 93 -7.33 3.52 -1.82
CA PRO A 93 -7.29 4.95 -1.56
C PRO A 93 -8.23 5.74 -2.46
N VAL A 94 -8.75 6.84 -1.93
CA VAL A 94 -9.43 7.87 -2.73
C VAL A 94 -8.40 8.87 -3.26
N VAL A 95 -8.36 9.05 -4.57
CA VAL A 95 -7.47 10.00 -5.24
C VAL A 95 -8.22 11.30 -5.53
N ASN A 96 -7.68 12.41 -5.04
CA ASN A 96 -8.23 13.75 -5.23
C ASN A 96 -7.11 14.81 -5.23
N SER A 97 -7.51 16.07 -5.32
CA SER A 97 -6.61 17.22 -5.33
C SER A 97 -5.74 17.33 -4.05
N ALA A 98 -6.23 16.88 -2.89
CA ALA A 98 -5.43 16.83 -1.66
C ALA A 98 -4.33 15.76 -1.74
N THR A 99 -4.64 14.59 -2.32
CA THR A 99 -3.67 13.54 -2.63
C THR A 99 -2.55 14.10 -3.52
N ALA A 100 -2.88 14.77 -4.62
CA ALA A 100 -1.89 15.35 -5.52
C ALA A 100 -0.94 16.33 -4.81
N ASN A 101 -1.49 17.23 -3.98
CA ASN A 101 -0.71 18.20 -3.19
C ASN A 101 0.23 17.55 -2.16
N LEU A 102 -0.18 16.42 -1.57
CA LEU A 102 0.66 15.65 -0.66
C LEU A 102 1.81 14.97 -1.42
N ILE A 103 1.48 14.21 -2.47
CA ILE A 103 2.44 13.38 -3.21
C ILE A 103 3.49 14.22 -3.95
N GLN A 104 3.14 15.42 -4.40
CA GLN A 104 4.09 16.35 -5.00
C GLN A 104 5.25 16.69 -4.05
N LYS A 105 5.00 16.76 -2.73
CA LYS A 105 5.99 17.15 -1.72
C LYS A 105 6.85 15.99 -1.21
N LEU A 106 6.43 14.75 -1.43
CA LEU A 106 7.18 13.56 -0.99
C LEU A 106 8.45 13.39 -1.84
N PRO A 107 9.56 12.86 -1.29
CA PRO A 107 10.71 12.50 -2.11
C PRO A 107 10.40 11.27 -2.99
N ASP A 108 11.10 11.16 -4.13
CA ASP A 108 11.12 9.92 -4.92
C ASP A 108 11.90 8.84 -4.14
N LYS A 109 11.51 7.57 -4.29
CA LYS A 109 12.22 6.46 -3.63
C LYS A 109 13.63 6.30 -4.19
N THR A 110 14.56 5.99 -3.30
CA THR A 110 15.95 5.69 -3.65
C THR A 110 16.05 4.42 -4.50
N VAL A 111 17.16 4.28 -5.23
CA VAL A 111 17.42 3.07 -6.05
C VAL A 111 17.41 1.81 -5.20
N ILE A 112 17.94 1.88 -3.97
CA ILE A 112 18.00 0.76 -3.04
C ILE A 112 16.58 0.33 -2.63
N GLU A 113 15.74 1.27 -2.21
CA GLU A 113 14.34 0.95 -1.83
C GLU A 113 13.56 0.32 -3.00
N ARG A 114 13.77 0.81 -4.22
CA ARG A 114 13.14 0.27 -5.44
C ARG A 114 13.63 -1.14 -5.76
N ALA A 115 14.92 -1.40 -5.60
CA ALA A 115 15.53 -2.72 -5.79
C ALA A 115 15.03 -3.74 -4.76
N GLU A 116 14.90 -3.35 -3.49
CA GLU A 116 14.33 -4.20 -2.44
C GLU A 116 12.86 -4.55 -2.70
N ARG A 117 12.09 -3.59 -3.23
CA ARG A 117 10.70 -3.82 -3.62
C ARG A 117 10.57 -4.82 -4.76
N LEU A 118 11.47 -4.77 -5.75
CA LEU A 118 11.54 -5.78 -6.82
C LEU A 118 11.78 -7.17 -6.24
N LEU A 119 12.72 -7.31 -5.29
CA LEU A 119 12.99 -8.58 -4.62
C LEU A 119 11.78 -9.09 -3.83
N ARG A 120 11.12 -8.22 -3.06
CA ARG A 120 9.92 -8.58 -2.28
C ARG A 120 8.78 -9.04 -3.17
N TYR A 121 8.55 -8.33 -4.29
CA TYR A 121 7.58 -8.75 -5.30
C TYR A 121 7.91 -10.14 -5.85
N GLY A 122 9.17 -10.36 -6.21
CA GLY A 122 9.65 -11.67 -6.65
C GLY A 122 9.36 -12.77 -5.62
N ILE A 123 9.73 -12.55 -4.35
CA ILE A 123 9.49 -13.52 -3.26
C ILE A 123 8.00 -13.83 -3.08
N GLN A 124 7.12 -12.82 -3.15
CA GLN A 124 5.67 -13.01 -2.99
C GLN A 124 5.03 -13.74 -4.16
N THR A 125 5.55 -13.55 -5.37
CA THR A 125 5.00 -14.16 -6.59
C THR A 125 5.58 -15.54 -6.89
N GLN A 126 6.80 -15.82 -6.40
CA GLN A 126 7.49 -17.07 -6.62
C GLN A 126 6.93 -18.19 -5.73
N LYS A 127 6.10 -19.07 -6.30
CA LYS A 127 5.43 -20.16 -5.56
C LYS A 127 6.38 -21.26 -5.06
N ASP A 128 7.50 -21.47 -5.74
CA ASP A 128 8.56 -22.40 -5.37
C ASP A 128 9.94 -21.82 -5.73
N LEU A 129 11.05 -22.38 -5.23
CA LEU A 129 12.39 -21.81 -5.49
C LEU A 129 12.77 -21.77 -6.98
N GLY A 130 12.11 -22.56 -7.83
CA GLY A 130 12.35 -22.67 -9.27
C GLY A 130 11.52 -21.72 -10.14
N ALA A 131 10.41 -21.21 -9.62
CA ALA A 131 9.45 -20.42 -10.37
C ALA A 131 10.03 -19.05 -10.77
N LYS A 132 9.46 -18.48 -11.84
CA LYS A 132 9.86 -17.18 -12.39
C LYS A 132 8.68 -16.21 -12.36
N PHE A 133 8.98 -14.92 -12.36
CA PHE A 133 7.98 -13.85 -12.48
C PHE A 133 8.32 -12.91 -13.65
N GLN A 134 7.31 -12.29 -14.24
CA GLN A 134 7.47 -11.38 -15.38
C GLN A 134 7.96 -10.01 -14.92
N LEU A 135 9.10 -9.55 -15.45
CA LEU A 135 9.70 -8.25 -15.12
C LEU A 135 9.03 -7.08 -15.85
N ASN A 136 8.38 -7.33 -16.99
CA ASN A 136 7.70 -6.29 -17.76
C ASN A 136 6.22 -6.10 -17.39
N SER A 137 5.74 -6.78 -16.34
CA SER A 137 4.34 -6.66 -15.92
C SER A 137 4.06 -5.27 -15.33
N GLY A 138 2.85 -4.75 -15.55
CA GLY A 138 2.41 -3.46 -14.98
C GLY A 138 2.57 -3.41 -13.45
N GLY A 139 2.32 -4.52 -12.77
CA GLY A 139 2.46 -4.63 -11.31
C GLY A 139 3.90 -4.44 -10.84
N VAL A 140 4.89 -4.98 -11.56
CA VAL A 140 6.30 -4.75 -11.25
C VAL A 140 6.68 -3.30 -11.48
N ILE A 141 6.25 -2.70 -12.61
CA ILE A 141 6.52 -1.29 -12.91
C ILE A 141 5.96 -0.39 -11.79
N GLY A 142 4.74 -0.66 -11.34
CA GLY A 142 4.09 0.07 -10.24
C GLY A 142 4.83 -0.06 -8.92
N ILE A 143 5.08 -1.29 -8.45
CA ILE A 143 5.65 -1.52 -7.10
C ILE A 143 7.09 -1.01 -6.97
N THR A 144 7.87 -1.05 -8.06
CA THR A 144 9.24 -0.54 -8.09
C THR A 144 9.32 0.95 -8.38
N HIS A 145 8.17 1.65 -8.49
CA HIS A 145 8.09 3.07 -8.83
C HIS A 145 8.86 3.39 -10.12
N SER A 146 8.75 2.51 -11.10
CA SER A 146 9.45 2.59 -12.39
C SER A 146 8.60 3.27 -13.45
N ARG A 147 9.23 4.04 -14.33
CA ARG A 147 8.52 4.73 -15.43
C ARG A 147 8.49 3.93 -16.72
N SER A 148 9.34 2.92 -16.81
CA SER A 148 9.47 2.09 -17.99
C SER A 148 9.88 0.66 -17.62
N VAL A 149 9.74 -0.25 -18.58
CA VAL A 149 10.33 -1.60 -18.47
C VAL A 149 11.86 -1.51 -18.38
N ALA A 150 12.48 -0.55 -19.08
CA ALA A 150 13.93 -0.36 -19.02
C ALA A 150 14.42 -0.01 -17.59
N ASP A 151 13.66 0.81 -16.84
CA ASP A 151 13.96 1.10 -15.45
C ASP A 151 13.90 -0.17 -14.58
N VAL A 152 12.89 -1.01 -14.80
CA VAL A 152 12.77 -2.30 -14.08
C VAL A 152 13.94 -3.21 -14.41
N LEU A 153 14.34 -3.30 -15.68
CA LEU A 153 15.47 -4.13 -16.10
C LEU A 153 16.79 -3.62 -15.51
N ALA A 154 16.99 -2.30 -15.43
CA ALA A 154 18.16 -1.72 -14.76
C ALA A 154 18.20 -2.06 -13.26
N LEU A 155 17.04 -2.02 -12.57
CA LEU A 155 16.94 -2.48 -11.18
C LEU A 155 17.21 -3.99 -11.07
N ALA A 156 16.67 -4.79 -11.98
CA ALA A 156 16.85 -6.23 -12.00
C ALA A 156 18.32 -6.61 -12.23
N ASP A 157 19.02 -5.90 -13.10
CA ASP A 157 20.46 -6.06 -13.33
C ASP A 157 21.27 -5.70 -12.08
N PHE A 158 20.96 -4.57 -11.42
CA PHE A 158 21.59 -4.19 -10.16
C PHE A 158 21.43 -5.28 -9.08
N VAL A 159 20.21 -5.80 -8.90
CA VAL A 159 19.92 -6.88 -7.93
C VAL A 159 20.61 -8.19 -8.33
N ARG A 160 20.69 -8.48 -9.62
CA ARG A 160 21.40 -9.65 -10.15
C ARG A 160 22.90 -9.59 -9.88
N GLU A 161 23.51 -8.42 -10.01
CA GLU A 161 24.93 -8.21 -9.70
C GLU A 161 25.25 -8.48 -8.22
N GLN A 162 24.28 -8.27 -7.32
CA GLN A 162 24.40 -8.66 -5.90
C GLN A 162 24.20 -10.17 -5.67
N GLY A 163 23.84 -10.94 -6.71
CA GLY A 163 23.56 -12.36 -6.63
C GLY A 163 22.16 -12.70 -6.09
N TRP A 164 21.28 -11.72 -5.90
CA TRP A 164 19.96 -11.92 -5.29
C TRP A 164 18.84 -12.26 -6.29
N LEU A 165 19.08 -12.03 -7.58
CA LEU A 165 18.13 -12.28 -8.65
C LEU A 165 18.85 -12.93 -9.84
N ARG A 166 18.21 -13.90 -10.48
CA ARG A 166 18.54 -14.33 -11.84
C ARG A 166 17.59 -13.67 -12.81
N VAL A 167 18.13 -13.11 -13.88
CA VAL A 167 17.36 -12.48 -14.95
C VAL A 167 17.52 -13.32 -16.20
N PHE A 168 16.40 -13.67 -16.82
CA PHE A 168 16.34 -14.39 -18.08
C PHE A 168 15.75 -13.46 -19.13
N THR A 169 16.59 -13.02 -20.06
CA THR A 169 16.19 -12.25 -21.24
C THR A 169 16.42 -13.08 -22.49
N ASP A 170 15.55 -12.90 -23.48
CA ASP A 170 15.75 -13.45 -24.81
C ASP A 170 16.37 -12.36 -25.72
N PRO A 171 17.61 -12.54 -26.23
CA PRO A 171 18.22 -11.61 -27.18
C PRO A 171 17.40 -11.41 -28.46
N GLY A 172 16.57 -12.38 -28.83
CA GLY A 172 15.68 -12.30 -29.99
C GLY A 172 14.39 -11.51 -29.75
N GLY A 173 14.07 -11.18 -28.48
CA GLY A 173 12.88 -10.43 -28.11
C GLY A 173 11.55 -11.19 -28.27
N TYR A 174 11.59 -12.52 -28.45
CA TYR A 174 10.39 -13.34 -28.61
C TYR A 174 9.74 -13.73 -27.27
N HIS A 175 10.50 -13.61 -26.18
CA HIS A 175 10.02 -13.93 -24.83
C HIS A 175 10.15 -12.74 -23.88
N ASP A 176 9.14 -12.57 -23.04
CA ASP A 176 9.14 -11.56 -21.99
C ASP A 176 10.30 -11.77 -21.01
N PRO A 177 10.95 -10.69 -20.54
CA PRO A 177 12.00 -10.79 -19.55
C PRO A 177 11.42 -11.33 -18.24
N THR A 178 12.09 -12.33 -17.65
CA THR A 178 11.66 -12.95 -16.40
C THR A 178 12.75 -12.90 -15.34
N GLY A 179 12.33 -12.78 -14.09
CA GLY A 179 13.18 -12.83 -12.90
C GLY A 179 12.94 -14.10 -12.09
N GLN A 180 13.95 -14.53 -11.35
CA GLN A 180 13.87 -15.58 -10.33
C GLN A 180 14.71 -15.16 -9.13
N VAL A 181 14.11 -15.06 -7.95
CA VAL A 181 14.84 -14.74 -6.73
C VAL A 181 15.71 -15.93 -6.35
N THR A 182 16.99 -15.67 -6.07
CA THR A 182 17.94 -16.71 -5.66
C THR A 182 17.84 -17.02 -4.17
N PRO A 183 18.34 -18.17 -3.69
CA PRO A 183 18.45 -18.44 -2.25
C PRO A 183 19.10 -17.30 -1.47
N GLU A 184 20.15 -16.68 -2.03
CA GLU A 184 20.83 -15.53 -1.44
C GLU A 184 19.90 -14.30 -1.34
N GLY A 185 19.04 -14.08 -2.33
CA GLY A 185 18.02 -13.03 -2.29
C GLY A 185 16.96 -13.26 -1.22
N PHE A 186 16.50 -14.51 -1.04
CA PHE A 186 15.62 -14.88 0.08
C PHE A 186 16.30 -14.63 1.43
N ILE A 187 17.56 -15.04 1.56
CA ILE A 187 18.37 -14.83 2.77
C ILE A 187 18.54 -13.33 3.05
N TYR A 188 18.89 -12.51 2.06
CA TYR A 188 19.04 -11.06 2.22
C TYR A 188 17.76 -10.41 2.78
N VAL A 189 16.62 -10.69 2.17
CA VAL A 189 15.33 -10.12 2.61
C VAL A 189 14.92 -10.63 4.00
N SER A 190 15.28 -11.87 4.36
CA SER A 190 15.04 -12.40 5.71
C SER A 190 15.91 -11.73 6.78
N HIS A 191 17.19 -11.44 6.50
CA HIS A 191 18.09 -10.75 7.42
C HIS A 191 17.75 -9.26 7.58
N ALA A 192 17.12 -8.66 6.57
CA ALA A 192 16.58 -7.31 6.63
C ALA A 192 15.29 -7.19 7.46
N ARG A 193 14.74 -8.31 7.98
CA ARG A 193 13.66 -8.30 8.99
C ARG A 193 14.26 -8.56 10.37
N PRO A 194 14.11 -7.66 11.35
CA PRO A 194 14.52 -7.97 12.70
C PRO A 194 13.56 -9.03 13.28
N THR A 195 14.14 -10.18 13.63
CA THR A 195 13.66 -11.22 14.55
C THR A 195 12.55 -12.17 14.05
N GLU A 196 12.76 -13.47 14.31
CA GLU A 196 11.75 -14.55 14.40
C GLU A 196 10.67 -14.26 15.48
N SER A 197 10.64 -13.05 16.02
CA SER A 197 9.69 -12.67 17.05
C SER A 197 8.28 -12.74 16.51
N THR A 198 7.38 -13.07 17.44
CA THR A 198 5.94 -13.00 17.25
C THR A 198 5.37 -11.77 17.95
N HIS A 199 6.20 -10.97 18.62
CA HIS A 199 5.74 -9.85 19.42
C HIS A 199 5.44 -8.61 18.57
N GLY A 200 4.27 -8.01 18.79
CA GLY A 200 3.93 -6.66 18.32
C GLY A 200 3.95 -5.70 19.50
N PHE A 201 4.89 -4.76 19.52
CA PHE A 201 4.98 -3.77 20.58
C PHE A 201 3.90 -2.70 20.42
N ILE A 202 3.21 -2.32 21.49
CA ILE A 202 2.20 -1.26 21.50
C ILE A 202 2.76 -0.08 22.28
N ALA A 203 3.01 1.01 21.57
CA ALA A 203 3.36 2.32 22.09
C ALA A 203 2.09 3.18 22.13
N MET A 204 1.52 3.43 23.30
CA MET A 204 0.26 4.17 23.41
C MET A 204 0.14 4.97 24.71
N TRP A 205 -0.87 5.83 24.76
CA TRP A 205 -1.22 6.56 25.97
C TRP A 205 -1.99 5.69 26.99
N PHE A 206 -1.44 5.51 28.19
CA PHE A 206 -2.00 4.70 29.29
C PHE A 206 -3.08 5.38 30.15
N GLU A 207 -3.82 6.35 29.61
CA GLU A 207 -4.95 6.92 30.36
C GLU A 207 -6.17 6.01 30.29
N LYS A 208 -7.03 6.06 31.32
CA LYS A 208 -8.12 5.10 31.49
C LYS A 208 -9.11 5.08 30.32
N SER A 209 -9.35 6.21 29.64
CA SER A 209 -10.22 6.28 28.47
C SER A 209 -9.67 5.52 27.25
N MET A 210 -8.39 5.15 27.25
CA MET A 210 -7.76 4.38 26.19
C MET A 210 -7.75 2.86 26.46
N ASN A 211 -8.29 2.41 27.60
CA ASN A 211 -8.25 0.99 27.96
C ASN A 211 -9.03 0.10 26.98
N ASP A 212 -10.19 0.55 26.52
CA ASP A 212 -10.99 -0.21 25.57
C ASP A 212 -10.27 -0.27 24.21
N ALA A 213 -9.67 0.84 23.77
CA ALA A 213 -8.82 0.87 22.59
C ALA A 213 -7.61 -0.07 22.72
N ARG A 214 -6.99 -0.16 23.91
CA ARG A 214 -5.91 -1.11 24.20
C ARG A 214 -6.36 -2.56 24.05
N VAL A 215 -7.38 -2.97 24.79
CA VAL A 215 -7.76 -4.38 24.92
C VAL A 215 -8.54 -4.85 23.68
N GLU A 216 -9.57 -4.11 23.30
CA GLU A 216 -10.52 -4.51 22.24
C GLU A 216 -10.08 -4.05 20.85
N GLY A 217 -9.21 -3.04 20.77
CA GLY A 217 -8.63 -2.55 19.51
C GLY A 217 -7.25 -3.14 19.25
N PHE A 218 -6.22 -2.61 19.89
CA PHE A 218 -4.81 -2.91 19.62
C PHE A 218 -4.44 -4.37 19.91
N GLU A 219 -4.68 -4.85 21.13
CA GLU A 219 -4.32 -6.22 21.53
C GLU A 219 -5.12 -7.26 20.74
N ALA A 220 -6.42 -7.04 20.57
CA ALA A 220 -7.28 -7.91 19.79
C ALA A 220 -6.84 -8.00 18.32
N ALA A 221 -6.50 -6.86 17.68
CA ALA A 221 -6.01 -6.85 16.30
C ALA A 221 -4.73 -7.65 16.13
N ILE A 222 -3.77 -7.46 17.04
CA ILE A 222 -2.47 -8.15 17.00
C ILE A 222 -2.67 -9.66 17.20
N ARG A 223 -3.51 -10.08 18.16
CA ARG A 223 -3.82 -11.50 18.40
C ARG A 223 -4.52 -12.13 17.21
N GLU A 224 -5.53 -11.45 16.65
CA GLU A 224 -6.27 -11.95 15.50
C GLU A 224 -5.40 -12.03 14.24
N ALA A 225 -4.38 -11.18 14.11
CA ALA A 225 -3.39 -11.24 13.03
C ALA A 225 -2.33 -12.34 13.24
N GLY A 226 -2.39 -13.10 14.34
CA GLY A 226 -1.48 -14.21 14.63
C GLY A 226 -0.19 -13.83 15.37
N TYR A 227 -0.20 -12.72 16.10
CA TYR A 227 0.96 -12.19 16.84
C TYR A 227 0.64 -11.99 18.33
N THR A 228 1.67 -11.79 19.14
CA THR A 228 1.56 -11.59 20.59
C THR A 228 1.69 -10.09 20.91
N PRO A 229 0.65 -9.42 21.41
CA PRO A 229 0.76 -8.02 21.79
C PRO A 229 1.65 -7.87 23.02
N VAL A 230 2.52 -6.87 23.00
CA VAL A 230 3.40 -6.52 24.10
C VAL A 230 3.24 -5.03 24.37
N VAL A 231 3.03 -4.68 25.63
CA VAL A 231 2.96 -3.30 26.08
C VAL A 231 3.83 -3.18 27.34
N VAL A 232 4.50 -2.05 27.52
CA VAL A 232 5.23 -1.80 28.77
C VAL A 232 4.20 -1.67 29.89
N SER A 233 4.11 -2.67 30.76
CA SER A 233 3.28 -2.59 31.96
C SER A 233 4.03 -1.79 33.01
N GLY A 234 3.41 -0.77 33.61
CA GLY A 234 4.03 0.07 34.65
C GLY A 234 4.28 -0.62 35.99
N VAL A 235 4.57 -1.92 36.01
CA VAL A 235 4.90 -2.67 37.22
C VAL A 235 6.32 -2.27 37.65
N GLU A 236 6.52 -2.02 38.93
CA GLU A 236 7.80 -1.58 39.49
C GLU A 236 8.92 -2.56 39.15
N HIS A 237 9.91 -2.08 38.41
CA HIS A 237 11.13 -2.82 38.10
C HIS A 237 12.33 -2.02 38.60
N ILE A 238 13.37 -2.72 39.03
CA ILE A 238 14.60 -2.14 39.61
C ILE A 238 15.41 -1.35 38.55
N ASN A 239 15.12 -1.57 37.26
CA ASN A 239 15.78 -0.91 36.13
C ASN A 239 15.01 0.36 35.71
N LYS A 240 15.68 1.26 34.96
CA LYS A 240 14.99 2.38 34.33
C LYS A 240 13.95 1.84 33.34
N ILE A 241 12.73 2.35 33.41
CA ILE A 241 11.60 1.99 32.51
C ILE A 241 12.04 2.07 31.03
N ASP A 242 12.92 3.01 30.71
CA ASP A 242 13.49 3.22 29.37
C ASP A 242 14.28 2.00 28.84
N ASP A 243 15.04 1.30 29.69
CA ASP A 243 15.88 0.16 29.28
C ASP A 243 15.02 -1.06 28.91
N GLU A 244 13.91 -1.25 29.64
CA GLU A 244 12.96 -2.32 29.34
C GLU A 244 12.16 -2.04 28.08
N MET A 245 11.67 -0.82 27.91
CA MET A 245 11.02 -0.39 26.67
C MET A 245 11.94 -0.63 25.46
N ILE A 246 13.20 -0.18 25.53
CA ILE A 246 14.19 -0.40 24.46
C ILE A 246 14.40 -1.89 24.21
N SER A 247 14.50 -2.70 25.27
CA SER A 247 14.64 -4.16 25.17
C SER A 247 13.42 -4.81 24.51
N LEU A 248 12.20 -4.41 24.87
CA LEU A 248 10.97 -4.95 24.31
C LEU A 248 10.83 -4.56 22.83
N ILE A 249 11.11 -3.31 22.46
CA ILE A 249 11.12 -2.88 21.06
C ILE A 249 12.13 -3.70 20.25
N ARG A 250 13.37 -3.88 20.75
CA ARG A 250 14.40 -4.70 20.07
C ARG A 250 13.99 -6.16 19.88
N LYS A 251 13.18 -6.70 20.78
CA LYS A 251 12.67 -8.09 20.72
C LYS A 251 11.37 -8.21 19.91
N SER A 252 10.84 -7.11 19.39
CA SER A 252 9.56 -7.11 18.68
C SER A 252 9.77 -7.25 17.18
N LYS A 253 8.78 -7.84 16.51
CA LYS A 253 8.75 -7.97 15.05
C LYS A 253 8.28 -6.69 14.38
N PHE A 254 7.43 -5.94 15.07
CA PHE A 254 6.88 -4.66 14.64
C PHE A 254 6.44 -3.83 15.85
N LEU A 255 6.12 -2.56 15.58
CA LEU A 255 5.59 -1.63 16.56
C LEU A 255 4.27 -1.03 16.06
N VAL A 256 3.28 -0.90 16.93
CA VAL A 256 2.06 -0.12 16.74
C VAL A 256 2.18 1.12 17.62
N ALA A 257 2.12 2.30 17.01
CA ALA A 257 2.27 3.58 17.69
C ALA A 257 0.96 4.38 17.62
N ASP A 258 0.32 4.59 18.77
CA ASP A 258 -0.87 5.42 18.89
C ASP A 258 -0.55 6.81 19.44
N PHE A 259 -0.82 7.83 18.63
CA PHE A 259 -0.46 9.21 18.92
C PHE A 259 -1.58 10.01 19.57
N THR A 260 -2.68 9.37 19.96
CA THR A 260 -3.76 10.02 20.71
C THR A 260 -3.22 10.60 22.02
N GLY A 261 -3.50 11.86 22.29
CA GLY A 261 -2.96 12.58 23.45
C GLY A 261 -1.51 13.05 23.29
N HIS A 262 -0.91 12.92 22.10
CA HIS A 262 0.37 13.54 21.70
C HIS A 262 1.54 13.27 22.65
N ARG A 263 1.72 12.01 23.05
CA ARG A 263 2.73 11.62 24.05
C ARG A 263 4.13 11.55 23.45
N GLY A 264 5.03 12.42 23.91
CA GLY A 264 6.42 12.47 23.43
C GLY A 264 7.17 11.12 23.48
N GLY A 265 6.86 10.27 24.47
CA GLY A 265 7.40 8.91 24.55
C GLY A 265 7.07 8.04 23.31
N VAL A 266 5.83 8.11 22.82
CA VAL A 266 5.39 7.33 21.64
C VAL A 266 6.13 7.79 20.38
N TYR A 267 6.41 9.08 20.23
CA TYR A 267 7.22 9.60 19.12
C TYR A 267 8.65 9.05 19.16
N PHE A 268 9.26 9.00 20.35
CA PHE A 268 10.59 8.43 20.54
C PHE A 268 10.59 6.93 20.20
N GLU A 269 9.64 6.17 20.72
CA GLU A 269 9.51 4.72 20.50
C GLU A 269 9.32 4.38 19.02
N ALA A 270 8.44 5.12 18.33
CA ALA A 270 8.23 4.98 16.89
C ALA A 270 9.52 5.29 16.11
N GLY A 271 10.19 6.41 16.40
CA GLY A 271 11.45 6.77 15.75
C GLY A 271 12.58 5.75 16.03
N PHE A 272 12.64 5.21 17.24
CA PHE A 272 13.61 4.19 17.61
C PHE A 272 13.35 2.87 16.87
N ALA A 273 12.09 2.42 16.80
CA ALA A 273 11.72 1.23 16.03
C ALA A 273 12.04 1.39 14.53
N MET A 274 11.75 2.57 13.95
CA MET A 274 12.16 2.89 12.58
C MET A 274 13.67 2.81 12.40
N GLY A 275 14.45 3.34 13.34
CA GLY A 275 15.91 3.27 13.32
C GLY A 275 16.47 1.85 13.39
N LEU A 276 15.69 0.90 13.94
CA LEU A 276 16.01 -0.53 13.95
C LEU A 276 15.52 -1.28 12.70
N GLY A 277 14.82 -0.61 11.78
CA GLY A 277 14.21 -1.24 10.61
C GLY A 277 12.94 -2.04 10.92
N LEU A 278 12.32 -1.83 12.09
CA LEU A 278 11.05 -2.45 12.43
C LEU A 278 9.89 -1.75 11.69
N PRO A 279 8.95 -2.49 11.09
CA PRO A 279 7.71 -1.92 10.60
C PRO A 279 6.95 -1.21 11.74
N VAL A 280 6.53 0.03 11.49
CA VAL A 280 5.74 0.85 12.41
C VAL A 280 4.34 1.07 11.82
N PHE A 281 3.32 0.65 12.56
CA PHE A 281 1.92 0.91 12.25
C PHE A 281 1.46 2.13 13.02
N TRP A 282 1.14 3.19 12.29
CA TRP A 282 0.81 4.49 12.84
C TRP A 282 -0.70 4.61 13.06
N THR A 283 -1.13 4.94 14.28
CA THR A 283 -2.55 5.09 14.61
C THR A 283 -2.80 6.39 15.38
N CYS A 284 -3.98 6.96 15.23
CA CYS A 284 -4.44 8.07 16.05
C CYS A 284 -5.96 8.12 16.01
N ARG A 285 -6.59 8.45 17.14
CA ARG A 285 -8.03 8.67 17.17
C ARG A 285 -8.41 9.83 16.26
N GLN A 286 -9.44 9.65 15.43
CA GLN A 286 -9.76 10.58 14.34
C GLN A 286 -9.99 12.03 14.80
N ASP A 287 -10.58 12.25 15.98
CA ASP A 287 -10.81 13.57 16.58
C ASP A 287 -9.52 14.28 17.05
N ASP A 288 -8.41 13.55 17.18
CA ASP A 288 -7.12 14.06 17.64
C ASP A 288 -6.07 14.19 16.52
N VAL A 289 -6.36 13.63 15.32
CA VAL A 289 -5.55 13.76 14.10
C VAL A 289 -5.23 15.22 13.73
N PRO A 290 -6.16 16.19 13.80
CA PRO A 290 -5.87 17.59 13.45
C PRO A 290 -4.78 18.24 14.31
N LYS A 291 -4.52 17.69 15.50
CA LYS A 291 -3.53 18.20 16.47
C LYS A 291 -2.16 17.53 16.36
N LEU A 292 -2.01 16.50 15.50
CA LEU A 292 -0.75 15.78 15.34
C LEU A 292 0.39 16.69 14.91
N HIS A 293 1.60 16.38 15.37
CA HIS A 293 2.80 17.11 15.00
C HIS A 293 3.05 17.06 13.48
N PHE A 294 3.52 18.15 12.88
CA PHE A 294 3.62 18.26 11.42
C PHE A 294 4.56 17.20 10.81
N ASP A 295 5.65 16.84 11.51
CA ASP A 295 6.67 15.89 11.04
C ASP A 295 6.11 14.50 10.76
N ILE A 296 5.05 14.11 11.47
CA ILE A 296 4.50 12.77 11.36
C ILE A 296 3.30 12.72 10.41
N ARG A 297 2.63 13.83 10.10
CA ARG A 297 1.38 13.87 9.30
C ARG A 297 1.50 13.24 7.90
N GLN A 298 2.73 13.00 7.45
CA GLN A 298 3.06 12.38 6.17
C GLN A 298 2.99 10.84 6.20
N TYR A 299 2.95 10.23 7.39
CA TYR A 299 2.81 8.78 7.53
C TYR A 299 1.37 8.33 7.27
N ASN A 300 1.21 7.06 6.90
CA ASN A 300 -0.09 6.48 6.64
C ASN A 300 -0.73 6.03 7.96
N TRP A 301 -1.64 6.86 8.46
CA TRP A 301 -2.35 6.66 9.72
C TRP A 301 -3.53 5.72 9.57
N ILE A 302 -3.77 4.92 10.60
CA ILE A 302 -5.11 4.44 10.91
C ILE A 302 -5.76 5.50 11.79
N ASP A 303 -6.58 6.34 11.17
CA ASP A 303 -7.41 7.35 11.82
C ASP A 303 -8.71 6.73 12.34
N TRP A 304 -8.63 6.06 13.49
CA TRP A 304 -9.72 5.21 13.96
C TRP A 304 -10.83 6.01 14.65
N THR A 305 -12.08 5.60 14.43
CA THR A 305 -13.28 6.21 15.04
C THR A 305 -13.74 5.50 16.30
N ASP A 306 -13.58 4.19 16.34
CA ASP A 306 -13.95 3.31 17.44
C ASP A 306 -13.04 2.07 17.49
N THR A 307 -13.22 1.25 18.54
CA THR A 307 -12.38 0.08 18.79
C THR A 307 -12.54 -1.02 17.73
N ALA A 308 -13.73 -1.14 17.11
CA ALA A 308 -13.99 -2.15 16.08
C ALA A 308 -13.36 -1.76 14.74
N ASP A 309 -13.43 -0.49 14.37
CA ASP A 309 -12.71 0.08 13.21
C ASP A 309 -11.20 -0.09 13.38
N LEU A 310 -10.67 0.36 14.53
CA LEU A 310 -9.26 0.20 14.88
C LEU A 310 -8.83 -1.26 14.74
N LYS A 311 -9.58 -2.18 15.34
CA LYS A 311 -9.24 -3.60 15.32
C LYS A 311 -9.16 -4.14 13.88
N THR A 312 -10.18 -3.83 13.08
CA THR A 312 -10.32 -4.35 11.71
C THR A 312 -9.22 -3.83 10.81
N ARG A 313 -8.98 -2.52 10.81
CA ARG A 313 -7.97 -1.87 9.95
C ARG A 313 -6.55 -2.24 10.37
N LEU A 314 -6.27 -2.26 11.67
CA LEU A 314 -4.94 -2.62 12.18
C LEU A 314 -4.59 -4.08 11.87
N LYS A 315 -5.52 -5.02 12.09
CA LYS A 315 -5.32 -6.44 11.74
C LYS A 315 -4.99 -6.59 10.27
N ARG A 316 -5.81 -6.03 9.38
CA ARG A 316 -5.62 -6.10 7.93
C ARG A 316 -4.24 -5.57 7.52
N ARG A 317 -3.83 -4.42 8.09
CA ARG A 317 -2.54 -3.82 7.77
C ARG A 317 -1.35 -4.64 8.27
N ILE A 318 -1.46 -5.25 9.45
CA ILE A 318 -0.46 -6.18 9.97
C ILE A 318 -0.34 -7.40 9.03
N GLU A 319 -1.46 -8.02 8.66
CA GLU A 319 -1.49 -9.19 7.78
C GLU A 319 -0.96 -8.87 6.38
N ALA A 320 -1.28 -7.69 5.82
CA ALA A 320 -0.79 -7.26 4.52
C ALA A 320 0.74 -7.09 4.48
N ILE A 321 1.32 -6.51 5.53
CA ILE A 321 2.75 -6.18 5.57
C ILE A 321 3.62 -7.35 6.04
N LEU A 322 3.14 -8.09 7.04
CA LEU A 322 3.94 -9.14 7.68
C LEU A 322 3.50 -10.55 7.31
N GLY A 323 2.29 -10.71 6.76
CA GLY A 323 1.59 -12.00 6.68
C GLY A 323 0.89 -12.35 7.99
N VAL A 324 0.04 -13.39 7.93
CA VAL A 324 -0.55 -13.99 9.14
C VAL A 324 0.56 -14.54 10.02
N GLY A 325 0.58 -14.13 11.28
CA GLY A 325 1.59 -14.55 12.24
C GLY A 325 1.45 -16.02 12.66
N PRO A 326 2.52 -16.62 13.20
CA PRO A 326 2.55 -18.04 13.53
C PRO A 326 1.83 -18.41 14.83
N VAL A 327 1.35 -17.42 15.60
CA VAL A 327 0.67 -17.67 16.88
C VAL A 327 -0.81 -17.94 16.60
N SER A 328 -1.32 -19.06 17.10
CA SER A 328 -2.75 -19.37 16.98
C SER A 328 -3.60 -18.35 17.76
N PRO A 329 -4.72 -17.84 17.20
CA PRO A 329 -5.56 -16.81 17.84
C PRO A 329 -6.12 -17.18 19.23
N THR A 330 -6.06 -18.45 19.60
CA THR A 330 -6.64 -19.04 20.81
C THR A 330 -5.65 -19.27 21.95
N SER A 331 -4.37 -18.88 21.83
CA SER A 331 -3.43 -19.00 22.95
C SER A 331 -3.69 -17.92 24.01
N PRO A 332 -4.03 -18.28 25.26
CA PRO A 332 -4.05 -17.32 26.35
C PRO A 332 -2.64 -16.78 26.58
N ALA A 333 -2.54 -15.49 26.92
CA ALA A 333 -1.27 -14.88 27.33
C ALA A 333 -0.81 -15.38 28.70
#